data_AF-A0AAF0DWE9-F1
#
_entry.id   AF-A0AAF0DWE9-F1
#
_cell.length_a   1.000
_cell.length_b   1.000
_cell.length_c   1.000
_cell.angle_alpha   90.00
_cell.angle_beta   90.00
_cell.angle_gamma   90.00
#
_symmetry.space_group_name_H-M   'P 1'
#
loop_
_entity.id
_entity.type
_entity.pdbx_description
1 polymer ?
#
loop_
_entity_poly.entity_id
_entity_poly.type
_entity_poly.pdbx_seq_one_letter_code
_entity_poly.pdbx_strand_id
1 'polypeptide(L)'
;MDDGAPTAVRAALARLELVPGGVVSRDTARYVKELAQSPLEAIEQQPAQQQAAASMLRHQLADVCMRNTSMFVQAQDAFDGVPACTQRCASALDALAAPRARAVSDAARAFEHAAHAALAQRAALLQLEETYETTLQRVLQLPRAVHACVVRGDDEEALALARDALGAVPASDALGAALVAEVGRALDALRARLLGALCEPRRALPHVRRVVRLLDALAELARGAFPGSALCMARAEVCAAFLAARHAEVVHALRGDDVLRAIDAWRSAALGACACALAVFVDGEREDRAAALTTAAFAAQCVDALDAYVDAALGALVRRSRAWEDTGRMLGAVHARMAAAAAAGAAHGVALEGVQARVADAALALWTRALRAVYDEAVGPPERAAGAAWGGGGAEWAAALCAGGGA
;
A
#
# COMPACT_ATOMS: atom_id res chain seq x y z
N MET A 1 -112.30 -54.84 -48.50
CA MET A 1 -113.71 -55.22 -48.32
C MET A 1 -113.67 -56.45 -47.42
N ASP A 2 -113.96 -56.40 -46.13
CA ASP A 2 -114.91 -55.54 -45.42
C ASP A 2 -114.40 -55.25 -44.00
N ASP A 3 -114.41 -53.97 -43.63
CA ASP A 3 -114.39 -53.49 -42.25
C ASP A 3 -115.70 -53.91 -41.59
N GLY A 4 -115.66 -54.58 -40.43
CA GLY A 4 -116.91 -54.89 -39.72
C GLY A 4 -116.80 -55.53 -38.33
N ALA A 5 -115.69 -56.16 -37.98
CA ALA A 5 -115.58 -56.89 -36.71
C ALA A 5 -115.16 -56.08 -35.45
N PRO A 6 -114.36 -54.98 -35.51
CA PRO A 6 -113.85 -54.35 -34.28
C PRO A 6 -114.90 -53.51 -33.53
N THR A 7 -115.96 -53.09 -34.22
CA THR A 7 -117.11 -52.39 -33.63
C THR A 7 -118.02 -53.35 -32.87
N ALA A 8 -118.20 -54.59 -33.33
CA ALA A 8 -119.05 -55.58 -32.65
C ALA A 8 -118.48 -56.00 -31.29
N VAL A 9 -117.16 -56.25 -31.20
CA VAL A 9 -116.51 -56.62 -29.92
C VAL A 9 -116.45 -55.42 -28.97
N ARG A 10 -116.15 -54.21 -29.48
CA ARG A 10 -116.21 -52.99 -28.68
C ARG A 10 -117.62 -52.66 -28.20
N ALA A 11 -118.64 -52.86 -29.03
CA ALA A 11 -120.05 -52.64 -28.67
C ALA A 11 -120.56 -53.70 -27.69
N ALA A 12 -120.13 -54.96 -27.81
CA ALA A 12 -120.45 -56.02 -26.85
C ALA A 12 -119.81 -55.78 -25.47
N LEU A 13 -118.54 -55.36 -25.44
CA LEU A 13 -117.84 -55.00 -24.20
C LEU A 13 -118.39 -53.72 -23.56
N ALA A 14 -118.84 -52.75 -24.36
CA ALA A 14 -119.52 -51.55 -23.87
C ALA A 14 -120.94 -51.85 -23.33
N ARG A 15 -121.68 -52.79 -23.94
CA ARG A 15 -123.00 -53.26 -23.45
C ARG A 15 -122.93 -54.06 -22.15
N LEU A 16 -121.78 -54.65 -21.84
CA LEU A 16 -121.53 -55.41 -20.61
C LEU A 16 -121.04 -54.52 -19.45
N GLU A 17 -121.00 -53.18 -19.62
CA GLU A 17 -120.55 -52.18 -18.64
C GLU A 17 -119.21 -52.48 -17.93
N LEU A 18 -118.38 -53.37 -18.49
CA LEU A 18 -117.20 -53.91 -17.80
C LEU A 18 -115.96 -53.00 -17.87
N VAL A 19 -116.01 -51.87 -18.59
CA VAL A 19 -114.92 -50.88 -18.60
C VAL A 19 -115.45 -49.45 -18.85
N PRO A 20 -115.34 -48.52 -17.88
CA PRO A 20 -115.50 -47.10 -18.16
C PRO A 20 -114.20 -46.56 -18.79
N GLY A 21 -114.29 -46.18 -20.07
CA GLY A 21 -113.37 -45.29 -20.81
C GLY A 21 -111.86 -45.36 -20.53
N GLY A 22 -111.09 -45.94 -21.46
CA GLY A 22 -109.67 -45.57 -21.65
C GLY A 22 -108.71 -46.70 -22.02
N VAL A 23 -108.16 -46.60 -23.23
CA VAL A 23 -106.95 -47.26 -23.79
C VAL A 23 -106.67 -48.71 -23.35
N VAL A 24 -107.11 -49.67 -24.19
CA VAL A 24 -106.70 -51.08 -24.08
C VAL A 24 -105.24 -51.21 -24.55
N SER A 25 -104.31 -51.48 -23.63
CA SER A 25 -102.91 -51.83 -23.92
C SER A 25 -102.81 -53.05 -24.85
N ARG A 26 -101.75 -53.14 -25.68
CA ARG A 26 -101.56 -54.25 -26.64
C ARG A 26 -101.60 -55.61 -25.94
N ASP A 27 -101.07 -55.68 -24.72
CA ASP A 27 -101.04 -56.92 -23.93
C ASP A 27 -102.42 -57.28 -23.38
N THR A 28 -103.24 -56.29 -23.00
CA THR A 28 -104.63 -56.55 -22.58
C THR A 28 -105.54 -56.89 -23.76
N ALA A 29 -105.33 -56.29 -24.93
CA ALA A 29 -106.06 -56.66 -26.16
C ALA A 29 -105.73 -58.09 -26.63
N ARG A 30 -104.46 -58.50 -26.49
CA ARG A 30 -104.01 -59.86 -26.79
C ARG A 30 -104.58 -60.87 -25.79
N TYR A 31 -104.55 -60.54 -24.50
CA TYR A 31 -105.12 -61.35 -23.44
C TYR A 31 -106.64 -61.56 -23.61
N VAL A 32 -107.41 -60.52 -23.96
CA VAL A 32 -108.85 -60.64 -24.20
C VAL A 32 -109.16 -61.46 -25.48
N LYS A 33 -108.33 -61.34 -26.52
CA LYS A 33 -108.45 -62.17 -27.74
C LYS A 33 -108.14 -63.65 -27.45
N GLU A 34 -107.14 -63.93 -26.62
CA GLU A 34 -106.78 -65.28 -26.17
C GLU A 34 -107.87 -65.87 -25.25
N LEU A 35 -108.51 -65.05 -24.41
CA LEU A 35 -109.72 -65.46 -23.66
C LEU A 35 -110.88 -65.80 -24.59
N ALA A 36 -111.19 -64.97 -25.58
CA ALA A 36 -112.33 -65.20 -26.49
C ALA A 36 -112.18 -66.45 -27.37
N GLN A 37 -110.97 -66.97 -27.56
CA GLN A 37 -110.66 -68.15 -28.36
C GLN A 37 -110.46 -69.42 -27.51
N SER A 38 -110.40 -69.28 -26.19
CA SER A 38 -110.18 -70.39 -25.28
C SER A 38 -111.51 -71.02 -24.85
N PRO A 39 -111.61 -72.35 -24.74
CA PRO A 39 -112.82 -73.01 -24.26
C PRO A 39 -113.14 -72.55 -22.82
N LEU A 40 -114.43 -72.42 -22.49
CA LEU A 40 -114.92 -71.85 -21.23
C LEU A 40 -114.29 -72.49 -19.98
N GLU A 41 -114.02 -73.81 -20.05
CA GLU A 41 -113.35 -74.59 -19.00
C GLU A 41 -111.92 -74.12 -18.69
N ALA A 42 -111.18 -73.60 -19.69
CA ALA A 42 -109.83 -73.08 -19.50
C ALA A 42 -109.83 -71.69 -18.85
N ILE A 43 -110.83 -70.87 -19.14
CA ILE A 43 -110.97 -69.51 -18.59
C ILE A 43 -111.40 -69.58 -17.12
N GLU A 44 -112.27 -70.52 -16.74
CA GLU A 44 -112.66 -70.72 -15.33
C GLU A 44 -111.49 -71.16 -14.45
N GLN A 45 -110.52 -71.91 -14.99
CA GLN A 45 -109.36 -72.40 -14.24
C GLN A 45 -108.19 -71.41 -14.20
N GLN A 46 -108.14 -70.42 -15.08
CA GLN A 46 -107.02 -69.48 -15.21
C GLN A 46 -106.81 -68.55 -13.98
N PRO A 47 -107.84 -68.00 -13.32
CA PRO A 47 -107.68 -67.23 -12.10
C PRO A 47 -107.10 -68.07 -10.97
N ALA A 48 -107.53 -69.33 -10.87
CA ALA A 48 -107.02 -70.27 -9.87
C ALA A 48 -105.54 -70.60 -10.13
N GLN A 49 -105.14 -70.78 -11.39
CA GLN A 49 -103.73 -71.01 -11.77
C GLN A 49 -102.83 -69.78 -11.52
N GLN A 50 -103.30 -68.57 -11.82
CA GLN A 50 -102.53 -67.36 -11.53
C GLN A 50 -102.42 -67.09 -10.04
N GLN A 51 -103.50 -67.32 -9.28
CA GLN A 51 -103.47 -67.21 -7.83
C GLN A 51 -102.52 -68.26 -7.21
N ALA A 52 -102.48 -69.48 -7.76
CA ALA A 52 -101.52 -70.51 -7.37
C ALA A 52 -100.07 -70.15 -7.74
N ALA A 53 -99.82 -69.57 -8.91
CA ALA A 53 -98.48 -69.13 -9.30
C ALA A 53 -98.00 -67.94 -8.45
N ALA A 54 -98.88 -66.97 -8.17
CA ALA A 54 -98.55 -65.82 -7.32
C ALA A 54 -98.33 -66.24 -5.86
N SER A 55 -99.12 -67.20 -5.34
CA SER A 55 -98.89 -67.73 -3.99
C SER A 55 -97.60 -68.54 -3.92
N MET A 56 -97.28 -69.33 -4.96
CA MET A 56 -96.02 -70.06 -5.08
C MET A 56 -94.82 -69.11 -5.14
N LEU A 57 -94.86 -68.05 -5.95
CA LEU A 57 -93.79 -67.05 -6.03
C LEU A 57 -93.63 -66.29 -4.72
N ARG A 58 -94.72 -65.91 -4.06
CA ARG A 58 -94.66 -65.30 -2.72
C ARG A 58 -94.04 -66.26 -1.71
N HIS A 59 -94.38 -67.54 -1.78
CA HIS A 59 -93.81 -68.55 -0.91
C HIS A 59 -92.33 -68.78 -1.20
N GLN A 60 -91.91 -68.85 -2.46
CA GLN A 60 -90.51 -68.97 -2.86
C GLN A 60 -89.70 -67.74 -2.45
N LEU A 61 -90.25 -66.54 -2.61
CA LEU A 61 -89.58 -65.30 -2.22
C LEU A 61 -89.50 -65.19 -0.69
N ALA A 62 -90.56 -65.57 0.03
CA ALA A 62 -90.54 -65.67 1.49
C ALA A 62 -89.53 -66.72 1.96
N ASP A 63 -89.48 -67.91 1.35
CA ASP A 63 -88.56 -68.98 1.72
C ASP A 63 -87.10 -68.60 1.40
N VAL A 64 -86.83 -67.92 0.27
CA VAL A 64 -85.51 -67.37 -0.05
C VAL A 64 -85.12 -66.25 0.91
N CYS A 65 -86.04 -65.33 1.23
CA CYS A 65 -85.80 -64.27 2.20
C CYS A 65 -85.58 -64.81 3.62
N MET A 66 -86.27 -65.88 4.01
CA MET A 66 -86.15 -66.52 5.33
C MET A 66 -84.91 -67.41 5.44
N ARG A 67 -84.54 -68.15 4.39
CA ARG A 67 -83.32 -68.98 4.37
C ARG A 67 -82.06 -68.14 4.29
N ASN A 68 -82.11 -67.02 3.58
CA ASN A 68 -80.93 -66.17 3.34
C ASN A 68 -80.96 -64.87 4.14
N THR A 69 -81.80 -64.76 5.17
CA THR A 69 -81.90 -63.53 5.99
C THR A 69 -80.55 -63.15 6.58
N SER A 70 -79.75 -64.12 7.03
CA SER A 70 -78.41 -63.88 7.57
C SER A 70 -77.45 -63.30 6.54
N MET A 71 -77.52 -63.74 5.28
CA MET A 71 -76.71 -63.20 4.18
C MET A 71 -77.12 -61.78 3.82
N PHE A 72 -78.42 -61.48 3.83
CA PHE A 72 -78.90 -60.11 3.61
C PHE A 72 -78.52 -59.17 4.76
N VAL A 73 -78.56 -59.64 6.00
CA VAL A 73 -78.08 -58.86 7.17
C VAL A 73 -76.56 -58.64 7.08
N GLN A 74 -75.77 -59.68 6.77
CA GLN A 74 -74.32 -59.52 6.59
C GLN A 74 -73.97 -58.60 5.42
N ALA A 75 -74.71 -58.67 4.32
CA ALA A 75 -74.55 -57.76 3.20
C ALA A 75 -74.90 -56.32 3.59
N GLN A 76 -75.99 -56.13 4.34
CA GLN A 76 -76.41 -54.83 4.84
C GLN A 76 -75.38 -54.26 5.84
N ASP A 77 -74.90 -55.05 6.80
CA ASP A 77 -73.85 -54.67 7.74
C ASP A 77 -72.54 -54.30 7.00
N ALA A 78 -72.21 -55.03 5.93
CA ALA A 78 -71.08 -54.69 5.08
C ALA A 78 -71.31 -53.39 4.30
N PHE A 79 -72.51 -53.18 3.74
CA PHE A 79 -72.87 -51.94 3.04
C PHE A 79 -72.88 -50.74 3.99
N ASP A 80 -73.32 -50.91 5.23
CA ASP A 80 -73.31 -49.88 6.26
C ASP A 80 -71.88 -49.63 6.79
N GLY A 81 -71.00 -50.65 6.76
CA GLY A 81 -69.60 -50.57 7.17
C GLY A 81 -68.65 -49.95 6.12
N VAL A 82 -68.97 -50.07 4.82
CA VAL A 82 -68.14 -49.53 3.72
C VAL A 82 -67.96 -48.00 3.82
N PRO A 83 -69.00 -47.18 4.03
CA PRO A 83 -68.86 -45.73 4.24
C PRO A 83 -67.94 -45.40 5.41
N ALA A 84 -68.04 -46.13 6.53
CA ALA A 84 -67.19 -45.90 7.69
C ALA A 84 -65.72 -46.29 7.41
N CYS A 85 -65.47 -47.31 6.58
CA CYS A 85 -64.12 -47.69 6.15
C CYS A 85 -63.52 -46.67 5.17
N THR A 86 -64.28 -46.21 4.18
CA THR A 86 -63.80 -45.20 3.23
C THR A 86 -63.51 -43.88 3.93
N GLN A 87 -64.33 -43.49 4.90
CA GLN A 87 -64.12 -42.27 5.69
C GLN A 87 -62.92 -42.39 6.65
N ARG A 88 -62.65 -43.58 7.20
CA ARG A 88 -61.41 -43.87 7.96
C ARG A 88 -60.16 -43.85 7.08
N CYS A 89 -60.22 -44.41 5.87
CA CYS A 89 -59.12 -44.35 4.92
C CYS A 89 -58.86 -42.91 4.44
N ALA A 90 -59.92 -42.15 4.14
CA ALA A 90 -59.80 -40.76 3.74
C ALA A 90 -59.19 -39.90 4.86
N SER A 91 -59.69 -40.03 6.10
CA SER A 91 -59.14 -39.31 7.24
C SER A 91 -57.70 -39.72 7.57
N ALA A 92 -57.33 -41.00 7.43
CA ALA A 92 -55.95 -41.46 7.59
C ALA A 92 -55.03 -40.93 6.49
N LEU A 93 -55.48 -40.87 5.24
CA LEU A 93 -54.75 -40.28 4.13
C LEU A 93 -54.59 -38.77 4.29
N ASP A 94 -55.63 -38.05 4.73
CA ASP A 94 -55.57 -36.63 5.01
C ASP A 94 -54.63 -36.34 6.19
N ALA A 95 -54.70 -37.15 7.25
CA ALA A 95 -53.81 -37.07 8.41
C ALA A 95 -52.35 -37.40 8.07
N LEU A 96 -52.09 -38.16 7.00
CA LEU A 96 -50.74 -38.42 6.51
C LEU A 96 -50.26 -37.34 5.54
N ALA A 97 -51.11 -36.91 4.61
CA ALA A 97 -50.77 -35.98 3.55
C ALA A 97 -50.58 -34.57 4.08
N ALA A 98 -51.49 -34.05 4.90
CA ALA A 98 -51.47 -32.66 5.34
C ALA A 98 -50.23 -32.30 6.19
N PRO A 99 -49.88 -33.05 7.27
CA PRO A 99 -48.73 -32.69 8.10
C PRO A 99 -47.39 -33.06 7.46
N ARG A 100 -47.28 -34.18 6.72
CA ARG A 100 -46.02 -34.54 6.07
C ARG A 100 -45.71 -33.64 4.88
N ALA A 101 -46.70 -33.26 4.08
CA ALA A 101 -46.46 -32.32 2.97
C ALA A 101 -46.03 -30.95 3.48
N ARG A 102 -46.62 -30.46 4.58
CA ARG A 102 -46.18 -29.23 5.24
C ARG A 102 -44.77 -29.35 5.82
N ALA A 103 -44.48 -30.42 6.56
CA ALA A 103 -43.16 -30.65 7.14
C ALA A 103 -42.06 -30.76 6.05
N VAL A 104 -42.34 -31.40 4.92
CA VAL A 104 -41.42 -31.49 3.78
C VAL A 104 -41.24 -30.11 3.13
N SER A 105 -42.31 -29.34 2.96
CA SER A 105 -42.22 -27.98 2.41
C SER A 105 -41.43 -27.04 3.33
N ASP A 106 -41.64 -27.12 4.64
CA ASP A 106 -40.92 -26.33 5.63
C ASP A 106 -39.44 -26.75 5.70
N ALA A 107 -39.15 -28.05 5.66
CA ALA A 107 -37.79 -28.57 5.58
C ALA A 107 -37.08 -28.16 4.28
N ALA A 108 -37.78 -28.17 3.14
CA ALA A 108 -37.23 -27.71 1.87
C ALA A 108 -36.88 -26.21 1.89
N ARG A 109 -37.77 -25.37 2.46
CA ARG A 109 -37.49 -23.93 2.65
C ARG A 109 -36.35 -23.68 3.62
N ALA A 110 -36.30 -24.42 4.73
CA ALA A 110 -35.22 -24.33 5.70
C ALA A 110 -33.87 -24.75 5.08
N PHE A 111 -33.86 -25.81 4.27
CA PHE A 111 -32.69 -26.25 3.53
C PHE A 111 -32.25 -25.21 2.50
N GLU A 112 -33.18 -24.64 1.73
CA GLU A 112 -32.87 -23.58 0.77
C GLU A 112 -32.23 -22.37 1.45
N HIS A 113 -32.77 -21.94 2.59
CA HIS A 113 -32.23 -20.82 3.36
C HIS A 113 -30.82 -21.13 3.91
N ALA A 114 -30.63 -22.34 4.46
CA ALA A 114 -29.33 -22.80 4.95
C ALA A 114 -28.29 -22.94 3.82
N ALA A 115 -28.71 -23.43 2.65
CA ALA A 115 -27.85 -23.55 1.47
C ALA A 115 -27.42 -22.17 0.94
N HIS A 116 -28.33 -21.20 0.86
CA HIS A 116 -27.99 -19.83 0.48
C HIS A 116 -27.03 -19.18 1.48
N ALA A 117 -27.25 -19.37 2.78
CA ALA A 117 -26.33 -18.87 3.81
C ALA A 117 -24.93 -19.50 3.69
N ALA A 118 -24.85 -20.82 3.47
CA ALA A 118 -23.59 -21.53 3.28
C ALA A 118 -22.85 -21.09 1.99
N LEU A 119 -23.58 -20.88 0.90
CA LEU A 119 -23.01 -20.37 -0.35
C LEU A 119 -22.51 -18.94 -0.21
N ALA A 120 -23.25 -18.07 0.50
CA ALA A 120 -22.82 -16.71 0.78
C ALA A 120 -21.54 -16.67 1.64
N GLN A 121 -21.46 -17.53 2.66
CA GLN A 121 -20.23 -17.68 3.47
C GLN A 121 -19.05 -18.18 2.63
N ARG A 122 -19.27 -19.17 1.76
CA ARG A 122 -18.23 -19.67 0.85
C ARG A 122 -17.75 -18.58 -0.11
N ALA A 123 -18.67 -17.79 -0.67
CA ALA A 123 -18.32 -16.67 -1.54
C ALA A 123 -17.48 -15.60 -0.79
N ALA A 124 -17.86 -15.27 0.45
CA ALA A 124 -17.10 -14.35 1.28
C ALA A 124 -15.69 -14.86 1.61
N LEU A 125 -15.54 -16.17 1.89
CA LEU A 125 -14.21 -16.77 2.12
C LEU A 125 -13.33 -16.73 0.87
N LEU A 126 -13.87 -17.05 -0.30
CA LEU A 126 -13.13 -16.98 -1.56
C LEU A 126 -12.69 -15.54 -1.88
N GLN A 127 -13.56 -14.56 -1.65
CA GLN A 127 -13.21 -13.15 -1.81
C GLN A 127 -12.10 -12.72 -0.85
N LEU A 128 -12.12 -13.21 0.40
CA LEU A 128 -11.07 -12.93 1.39
C LEU A 128 -9.73 -13.55 0.97
N GLU A 129 -9.74 -14.78 0.47
CA GLU A 129 -8.54 -15.46 -0.02
C GLU A 129 -7.94 -14.74 -1.23
N GLU A 130 -8.78 -14.34 -2.19
CA GLU A 130 -8.36 -13.57 -3.35
C GLU A 130 -7.79 -12.19 -2.96
N THR A 131 -8.43 -11.48 -2.02
CA THR A 131 -7.89 -10.20 -1.52
C THR A 131 -6.58 -10.40 -0.76
N TYR A 132 -6.46 -11.47 0.03
CA TYR A 132 -5.22 -11.79 0.74
C TYR A 132 -4.06 -12.02 -0.23
N GLU A 133 -4.23 -12.87 -1.24
CA GLU A 133 -3.17 -13.21 -2.20
C GLU A 133 -2.81 -12.02 -3.11
N THR A 134 -3.81 -11.30 -3.61
CA THR A 134 -3.59 -10.28 -4.65
C THR A 134 -3.10 -8.95 -4.09
N THR A 135 -3.56 -8.54 -2.90
CA THR A 135 -3.31 -7.20 -2.35
C THR A 135 -2.54 -7.24 -1.05
N LEU A 136 -3.01 -8.00 -0.06
CA LEU A 136 -2.49 -7.95 1.30
C LEU A 136 -1.09 -8.54 1.39
N GLN A 137 -0.85 -9.69 0.75
CA GLN A 137 0.47 -10.31 0.68
C GLN A 137 1.48 -9.41 -0.04
N ARG A 138 1.09 -8.74 -1.13
CA ARG A 138 1.97 -7.81 -1.85
C ARG A 138 2.34 -6.61 -0.99
N VAL A 139 1.35 -6.01 -0.32
CA VAL A 139 1.55 -4.87 0.59
C VAL A 139 2.48 -5.24 1.75
N LEU A 140 2.37 -6.44 2.31
CA LEU A 140 3.27 -6.93 3.36
C LEU A 140 4.69 -7.26 2.87
N GLN A 141 4.85 -7.60 1.59
CA GLN A 141 6.15 -7.89 0.99
C GLN A 141 6.92 -6.63 0.57
N LEU A 142 6.22 -5.53 0.27
CA LEU A 142 6.80 -4.27 -0.20
C LEU A 142 7.92 -3.72 0.70
N PRO A 143 7.78 -3.59 2.04
CA PRO A 143 8.86 -3.12 2.90
C PRO A 143 10.12 -4.00 2.86
N ARG A 144 9.93 -5.32 2.79
CA ARG A 144 11.04 -6.29 2.65
C ARG A 144 11.73 -6.15 1.30
N ALA A 145 10.96 -5.92 0.23
CA ALA A 145 11.51 -5.67 -1.10
C ALA A 145 12.32 -4.37 -1.13
N VAL A 146 11.83 -3.29 -0.52
CA VAL A 146 12.57 -2.02 -0.37
C VAL A 146 13.88 -2.27 0.36
N HIS A 147 13.84 -2.96 1.51
CA HIS A 147 15.05 -3.30 2.26
C HIS A 147 16.05 -4.12 1.43
N ALA A 148 15.59 -5.12 0.67
CA ALA A 148 16.44 -5.92 -0.20
C ALA A 148 17.08 -5.08 -1.32
N CYS A 149 16.34 -4.15 -1.94
CA CYS A 149 16.90 -3.24 -2.95
C CYS A 149 17.96 -2.31 -2.36
N VAL A 150 17.71 -1.79 -1.14
CA VAL A 150 18.72 -1.02 -0.41
C VAL A 150 19.96 -1.87 -0.18
N VAL A 151 19.84 -3.10 0.32
CA VAL A 151 21.02 -3.97 0.54
C VAL A 151 21.77 -4.27 -0.76
N ARG A 152 21.07 -4.47 -1.89
CA ARG A 152 21.69 -4.73 -3.20
C ARG A 152 22.44 -3.55 -3.81
N GLY A 153 22.08 -2.31 -3.43
CA GLY A 153 22.67 -1.10 -4.03
C GLY A 153 21.81 -0.47 -5.13
N ASP A 154 20.59 -0.97 -5.34
CA ASP A 154 19.67 -0.47 -6.36
C ASP A 154 18.85 0.70 -5.80
N ASP A 155 19.51 1.86 -5.63
CA ASP A 155 18.95 3.05 -4.97
C ASP A 155 17.68 3.60 -5.65
N GLU A 156 17.65 3.60 -6.99
CA GLU A 156 16.54 4.12 -7.79
C GLU A 156 15.30 3.22 -7.69
N GLU A 157 15.51 1.90 -7.73
CA GLU A 157 14.44 0.91 -7.57
C GLU A 157 13.89 0.93 -6.14
N ALA A 158 14.76 1.07 -5.13
CA ALA A 158 14.35 1.19 -3.74
C ALA A 158 13.45 2.41 -3.50
N LEU A 159 13.78 3.57 -4.09
CA LEU A 159 12.96 4.78 -3.99
C LEU A 159 11.62 4.67 -4.73
N ALA A 160 11.60 4.02 -5.90
CA ALA A 160 10.37 3.77 -6.65
C ALA A 160 9.43 2.85 -5.85
N LEU A 161 9.94 1.73 -5.34
CA LEU A 161 9.18 0.79 -4.51
C LEU A 161 8.70 1.42 -3.21
N ALA A 162 9.52 2.29 -2.58
CA ALA A 162 9.12 3.02 -1.39
C ALA A 162 7.96 3.99 -1.68
N ARG A 163 7.95 4.65 -2.85
CA ARG A 163 6.85 5.52 -3.26
C ARG A 163 5.55 4.73 -3.41
N ASP A 164 5.63 3.58 -4.06
CA ASP A 164 4.47 2.71 -4.26
C ASP A 164 3.97 2.14 -2.92
N ALA A 165 4.87 1.74 -2.04
CA ALA A 165 4.53 1.24 -0.69
C ALA A 165 3.81 2.32 0.14
N LEU A 166 4.31 3.56 0.13
CA LEU A 166 3.72 4.67 0.88
C LEU A 166 2.39 5.15 0.27
N GLY A 167 2.20 4.99 -1.04
CA GLY A 167 0.93 5.29 -1.70
C GLY A 167 -0.14 4.20 -1.51
N ALA A 168 0.26 2.94 -1.37
CA ALA A 168 -0.65 1.81 -1.24
C ALA A 168 -1.11 1.55 0.22
N VAL A 169 -0.34 1.97 1.22
CA VAL A 169 -0.63 1.71 2.63
C VAL A 169 -1.43 2.87 3.25
N PRO A 170 -2.68 2.66 3.70
CA PRO A 170 -3.39 3.67 4.45
C PRO A 170 -2.74 3.86 5.84
N ALA A 171 -2.33 5.09 6.15
CA ALA A 171 -1.68 5.43 7.41
C ALA A 171 -2.61 5.43 8.65
N SER A 172 -3.90 5.15 8.47
CA SER A 172 -4.92 5.24 9.53
C SER A 172 -4.88 4.06 10.52
N ASP A 173 -4.29 2.93 10.13
CA ASP A 173 -4.34 1.69 10.90
C ASP A 173 -2.98 1.37 11.54
N ALA A 174 -2.99 0.73 12.72
CA ALA A 174 -1.76 0.35 13.45
C ALA A 174 -0.80 -0.52 12.61
N LEU A 175 -1.35 -1.40 11.76
CA LEU A 175 -0.57 -2.20 10.82
C LEU A 175 0.06 -1.31 9.74
N GLY A 176 -0.70 -0.35 9.19
CA GLY A 176 -0.20 0.60 8.21
C GLY A 176 0.94 1.45 8.78
N ALA A 177 0.78 1.95 10.01
CA ALA A 177 1.84 2.69 10.70
C ALA A 177 3.11 1.84 10.92
N ALA A 178 2.97 0.56 11.25
CA ALA A 178 4.11 -0.35 11.40
C ALA A 178 4.86 -0.60 10.08
N LEU A 179 4.12 -0.79 8.98
CA LEU A 179 4.68 -0.96 7.64
C LEU A 179 5.40 0.31 7.16
N VAL A 180 4.77 1.47 7.35
CA VAL A 180 5.37 2.78 7.05
C VAL A 180 6.64 2.99 7.87
N ALA A 181 6.65 2.63 9.16
CA ALA A 181 7.85 2.69 9.99
C ALA A 181 8.96 1.73 9.54
N GLU A 182 8.63 0.57 8.99
CA GLU A 182 9.61 -0.36 8.43
C GLU A 182 10.23 0.16 7.13
N VAL A 183 9.42 0.74 6.24
CA VAL A 183 9.91 1.47 5.05
C VAL A 183 10.78 2.65 5.48
N GLY A 184 10.37 3.42 6.50
CA GLY A 184 11.16 4.52 7.05
C GLY A 184 12.55 4.09 7.51
N ARG A 185 12.64 2.96 8.24
CA ARG A 185 13.95 2.38 8.66
C ARG A 185 14.82 1.99 7.47
N ALA A 186 14.24 1.42 6.41
CA ALA A 186 14.98 1.09 5.20
C ALA A 186 15.48 2.36 4.46
N LEU A 187 14.66 3.42 4.41
CA LEU A 187 15.03 4.71 3.84
C LEU A 187 16.11 5.43 4.67
N ASP A 188 16.10 5.29 6.00
CA ASP A 188 17.16 5.83 6.86
C ASP A 188 18.51 5.14 6.58
N ALA A 189 18.49 3.82 6.37
CA ALA A 189 19.69 3.09 5.96
C ALA A 189 20.19 3.54 4.58
N LEU A 190 19.27 3.75 3.64
CA LEU A 190 19.58 4.30 2.31
C LEU A 190 20.21 5.70 2.42
N ARG A 191 19.62 6.59 3.22
CA ARG A 191 20.13 7.94 3.49
C ARG A 191 21.54 7.90 4.06
N ALA A 192 21.78 7.07 5.08
CA ALA A 192 23.09 6.93 5.69
C ALA A 192 24.15 6.46 4.67
N ARG A 193 23.80 5.51 3.79
CA ARG A 193 24.68 5.06 2.72
C ARG A 193 24.95 6.15 1.69
N LEU A 194 23.92 6.87 1.24
CA LEU A 194 24.06 7.95 0.26
C LEU A 194 24.92 9.10 0.82
N LEU A 195 24.75 9.45 2.09
CA LEU A 195 25.62 10.43 2.77
C LEU A 195 27.05 9.91 2.90
N GLY A 196 27.26 8.64 3.25
CA GLY A 196 28.58 8.03 3.26
C GLY A 196 29.26 8.11 1.89
N ALA A 197 28.53 7.76 0.84
CA ALA A 197 28.96 7.85 -0.55
C ALA A 197 29.28 9.29 -0.99
N LEU A 198 28.55 10.29 -0.48
CA LEU A 198 28.81 11.71 -0.75
C LEU A 198 30.08 12.21 -0.06
N CYS A 199 30.35 11.72 1.15
CA CYS A 199 31.52 12.08 1.96
C CYS A 199 32.83 11.41 1.51
N GLU A 200 32.79 10.47 0.57
CA GLU A 200 34.00 9.75 0.12
C GLU A 200 34.96 10.61 -0.70
N PRO A 201 36.29 10.53 -0.45
CA PRO A 201 37.27 11.37 -1.12
C PRO A 201 37.31 11.23 -2.64
N ARG A 202 37.43 12.36 -3.35
CA ARG A 202 37.77 12.43 -4.79
C ARG A 202 36.77 11.77 -5.75
N ARG A 203 35.48 11.69 -5.40
CA ARG A 203 34.47 11.22 -6.34
C ARG A 203 34.25 12.21 -7.50
N ALA A 204 34.02 11.67 -8.69
CA ALA A 204 33.77 12.47 -9.88
C ALA A 204 32.45 13.26 -9.76
N LEU A 205 32.42 14.48 -10.29
CA LEU A 205 31.24 15.37 -10.32
C LEU A 205 29.93 14.67 -10.78
N PRO A 206 29.88 13.85 -11.85
CA PRO A 206 28.63 13.19 -12.26
C PRO A 206 28.09 12.24 -11.19
N HIS A 207 28.98 11.60 -10.43
CA HIS A 207 28.60 10.73 -9.34
C HIS A 207 27.99 11.53 -8.19
N VAL A 208 28.63 12.62 -7.78
CA VAL A 208 28.12 13.53 -6.74
C VAL A 208 26.74 14.07 -7.12
N ARG A 209 26.56 14.48 -8.37
CA ARG A 209 25.24 14.92 -8.90
C ARG A 209 24.18 13.84 -8.80
N ARG A 210 24.51 12.58 -9.12
CA ARG A 210 23.58 11.45 -9.01
C ARG A 210 23.16 11.23 -7.55
N VAL A 211 24.12 11.20 -6.62
CA VAL A 211 23.83 11.00 -5.19
C VAL A 211 22.97 12.13 -4.63
N VAL A 212 23.26 13.38 -4.97
CA VAL A 212 22.43 14.52 -4.55
C VAL A 212 21.02 14.44 -5.12
N ARG A 213 20.84 14.04 -6.38
CA ARG A 213 19.50 13.80 -6.95
C ARG A 213 18.73 12.71 -6.22
N LEU A 214 19.40 11.63 -5.82
CA LEU A 214 18.78 10.55 -5.04
C LEU A 214 18.39 11.02 -3.63
N LEU A 215 19.24 11.85 -2.99
CA LEU A 215 18.93 12.48 -1.70
C LEU A 215 17.76 13.48 -1.81
N ASP A 216 17.71 14.28 -2.88
CA ASP A 216 16.59 15.19 -3.17
C ASP A 216 15.29 14.41 -3.35
N ALA A 217 15.31 13.30 -4.10
CA ALA A 217 14.17 12.42 -4.30
C ALA A 217 13.70 11.75 -2.99
N LEU A 218 14.65 11.34 -2.14
CA LEU A 218 14.35 10.81 -0.82
C LEU A 218 13.70 11.87 0.08
N ALA A 219 14.21 13.11 0.08
CA ALA A 219 13.65 14.21 0.85
C ALA A 219 12.26 14.63 0.35
N GLU A 220 12.01 14.58 -0.96
CA GLU A 220 10.68 14.81 -1.55
C GLU A 220 9.67 13.75 -1.10
N LEU A 221 10.07 12.49 -1.12
CA LEU A 221 9.25 11.37 -0.67
C LEU A 221 8.98 11.43 0.85
N ALA A 222 10.01 11.76 1.63
CA ALA A 222 9.91 11.88 3.08
C ALA A 222 9.03 13.05 3.52
N ARG A 223 8.99 14.16 2.78
CA ARG A 223 8.10 15.30 3.09
C ARG A 223 6.62 14.93 3.09
N GLY A 224 6.21 13.98 2.25
CA GLY A 224 4.84 13.48 2.22
C GLY A 224 4.53 12.49 3.35
N ALA A 225 5.43 11.53 3.59
CA ALA A 225 5.16 10.40 4.49
C ALA A 225 5.67 10.56 5.93
N PHE A 226 6.71 11.37 6.15
CA PHE A 226 7.43 11.50 7.43
C PHE A 226 7.79 12.97 7.74
N PRO A 227 6.79 13.85 7.94
CA PRO A 227 7.04 15.26 8.22
C PRO A 227 7.89 15.42 9.49
N GLY A 228 8.95 16.24 9.40
CA GLY A 228 9.85 16.52 10.53
C GLY A 228 10.86 15.43 10.88
N SER A 229 10.93 14.32 10.13
CA SER A 229 11.96 13.29 10.33
C SER A 229 13.32 13.71 9.77
N ALA A 230 14.40 13.06 10.23
CA ALA A 230 15.76 13.25 9.70
C ALA A 230 15.92 12.83 8.22
N LEU A 231 14.90 12.21 7.63
CA LEU A 231 14.82 11.90 6.20
C LEU A 231 14.54 13.16 5.35
N CYS A 232 13.91 14.18 5.95
CA CYS A 232 13.59 15.46 5.31
C CYS A 232 14.79 16.42 5.32
N MET A 233 15.95 15.98 4.82
CA MET A 233 17.15 16.82 4.82
C MET A 233 16.98 18.02 3.88
N ALA A 234 17.30 19.21 4.38
CA ALA A 234 17.38 20.39 3.54
C ALA A 234 18.61 20.30 2.62
N ARG A 235 18.52 20.89 1.43
CA ARG A 235 19.64 20.90 0.48
C ARG A 235 20.89 21.55 1.08
N ALA A 236 20.73 22.60 1.88
CA ALA A 236 21.80 23.22 2.66
C ALA A 236 22.48 22.27 3.67
N GLU A 237 21.74 21.35 4.29
CA GLU A 237 22.31 20.35 5.22
C GLU A 237 23.13 19.29 4.47
N VAL A 238 22.65 18.87 3.29
CA VAL A 238 23.42 17.97 2.40
C VAL A 238 24.70 18.65 1.93
N CYS A 239 24.63 19.94 1.57
CA CYS A 239 25.79 20.76 1.22
C CYS A 239 26.77 20.86 2.40
N ALA A 240 26.28 21.16 3.61
CA ALA A 240 27.10 21.24 4.81
C ALA A 240 27.81 19.91 5.13
N ALA A 241 27.11 18.77 5.00
CA ALA A 241 27.71 17.45 5.19
C ALA A 241 28.82 17.16 4.18
N PHE A 242 28.58 17.48 2.89
CA PHE A 242 29.60 17.36 1.84
C PHE A 242 30.82 18.23 2.12
N LEU A 243 30.61 19.51 2.45
CA LEU A 243 31.68 20.47 2.72
C LEU A 243 32.46 20.11 3.99
N ALA A 244 31.80 19.60 5.03
CA ALA A 244 32.47 19.14 6.26
C ALA A 244 33.43 17.97 5.98
N ALA A 245 33.04 17.01 5.15
CA ALA A 245 33.93 15.93 4.73
C ALA A 245 35.14 16.47 3.92
N ARG A 246 34.91 17.44 3.02
CA ARG A 246 35.98 18.09 2.25
C ARG A 246 36.90 18.92 3.13
N HIS A 247 36.39 19.55 4.17
CA HIS A 247 37.18 20.35 5.10
C HIS A 247 38.24 19.49 5.80
N ALA A 248 37.87 18.27 6.22
CA ALA A 248 38.81 17.32 6.82
C ALA A 248 39.96 16.97 5.86
N GLU A 249 39.68 16.81 4.56
CA GLU A 249 40.71 16.60 3.53
C GLU A 249 41.61 17.81 3.33
N VAL A 250 41.05 19.02 3.31
CA VAL A 250 41.80 20.26 3.18
C VAL A 250 42.77 20.42 4.36
N VAL A 251 42.30 20.20 5.59
CA VAL A 251 43.15 20.25 6.79
C VAL A 251 44.22 19.14 6.74
N HIS A 252 43.89 17.95 6.23
CA HIS A 252 44.87 16.88 6.09
C HIS A 252 45.96 17.21 5.05
N ALA A 253 45.59 17.87 3.93
CA ALA A 253 46.52 18.32 2.90
C ALA A 253 47.56 19.34 3.43
N LEU A 254 47.19 20.12 4.44
CA LEU A 254 48.06 21.11 5.10
C LEU A 254 49.00 20.51 6.16
N ARG A 255 49.02 19.18 6.38
CA ARG A 255 49.93 18.55 7.37
C ARG A 255 51.31 18.14 6.83
N GLY A 256 51.61 18.44 5.56
CA GLY A 256 52.88 18.05 4.93
C GLY A 256 54.07 18.93 5.36
N ASP A 257 55.28 18.38 5.31
CA ASP A 257 56.52 19.12 5.61
C ASP A 257 56.95 20.06 4.46
N ASP A 258 56.45 19.83 3.24
CA ASP A 258 56.73 20.65 2.05
C ASP A 258 55.63 21.68 1.84
N VAL A 259 55.95 22.94 2.14
CA VAL A 259 55.04 24.10 2.05
C VAL A 259 54.47 24.28 0.65
N LEU A 260 55.26 24.09 -0.41
CA LEU A 260 54.81 24.30 -1.77
C LEU A 260 53.81 23.20 -2.19
N ARG A 261 54.10 21.95 -1.84
CA ARG A 261 53.19 20.82 -2.08
C ARG A 261 51.91 20.93 -1.25
N ALA A 262 52.00 21.40 -0.01
CA ALA A 262 50.86 21.62 0.86
C ALA A 262 49.92 22.70 0.28
N ILE A 263 50.47 23.82 -0.24
CA ILE A 263 49.68 24.86 -0.90
C ILE A 263 49.00 24.34 -2.17
N ASP A 264 49.70 23.56 -3.00
CA ASP A 264 49.10 22.96 -4.20
C ASP A 264 47.98 21.96 -3.87
N ALA A 265 48.20 21.13 -2.86
CA ALA A 265 47.21 20.15 -2.39
C ALA A 265 46.00 20.84 -1.77
N TRP A 266 46.21 21.87 -0.95
CA TRP A 266 45.16 22.74 -0.44
C TRP A 266 44.37 23.38 -1.58
N ARG A 267 45.04 24.00 -2.56
CA ARG A 267 44.40 24.65 -3.70
C ARG A 267 43.52 23.66 -4.45
N SER A 268 44.03 22.47 -4.75
CA SER A 268 43.26 21.44 -5.46
C SER A 268 42.06 20.96 -4.66
N ALA A 269 42.19 20.79 -3.34
CA ALA A 269 41.13 20.27 -2.47
C ALA A 269 40.06 21.33 -2.17
N ALA A 270 40.46 22.53 -1.74
CA ALA A 270 39.57 23.62 -1.36
C ALA A 270 38.84 24.20 -2.57
N LEU A 271 39.57 24.57 -3.64
CA LEU A 271 38.92 25.12 -4.83
C LEU A 271 38.12 24.06 -5.58
N GLY A 272 38.59 22.81 -5.61
CA GLY A 272 37.83 21.69 -6.18
C GLY A 272 36.51 21.46 -5.43
N ALA A 273 36.54 21.53 -4.09
CA ALA A 273 35.33 21.43 -3.26
C ALA A 273 34.37 22.59 -3.48
N CYS A 274 34.85 23.84 -3.52
CA CYS A 274 34.04 25.01 -3.83
C CYS A 274 33.43 24.93 -5.23
N ALA A 275 34.21 24.57 -6.25
CA ALA A 275 33.73 24.40 -7.62
C ALA A 275 32.64 23.31 -7.72
N CYS A 276 32.84 22.17 -7.05
CA CYS A 276 31.83 21.11 -6.99
C CYS A 276 30.57 21.56 -6.24
N ALA A 277 30.73 22.28 -5.12
CA ALA A 277 29.60 22.75 -4.33
C ALA A 277 28.77 23.79 -5.10
N LEU A 278 29.42 24.75 -5.76
CA LEU A 278 28.75 25.72 -6.64
C LEU A 278 28.02 25.00 -7.79
N ALA A 279 28.70 24.10 -8.51
CA ALA A 279 28.14 23.41 -9.66
C ALA A 279 27.01 22.41 -9.34
N VAL A 280 26.87 21.97 -8.08
CA VAL A 280 25.86 20.99 -7.65
C VAL A 280 24.73 21.66 -6.86
N PHE A 281 25.05 22.58 -5.96
CA PHE A 281 24.09 23.15 -5.03
C PHE A 281 23.63 24.56 -5.38
N VAL A 282 24.43 25.33 -6.14
CA VAL A 282 24.14 26.74 -6.48
C VAL A 282 23.70 26.90 -7.94
N ASP A 283 24.46 26.36 -8.91
CA ASP A 283 24.18 26.46 -10.35
C ASP A 283 23.07 25.49 -10.83
N GLY A 284 22.33 24.89 -9.91
CA GLY A 284 21.25 23.95 -10.22
C GLY A 284 19.92 24.63 -10.52
N GLU A 285 18.91 23.85 -10.94
CA GLU A 285 17.55 24.34 -11.24
C GLU A 285 16.81 24.97 -10.04
N ARG A 286 17.33 24.81 -8.83
CA ARG A 286 16.81 25.38 -7.59
C ARG A 286 17.94 26.10 -6.86
N GLU A 287 18.09 27.39 -7.10
CA GLU A 287 19.03 28.23 -6.35
C GLU A 287 18.69 28.20 -4.85
N ASP A 288 19.57 27.63 -4.05
CA ASP A 288 19.45 27.63 -2.60
C ASP A 288 20.45 28.62 -1.99
N ARG A 289 19.94 29.78 -1.56
CA ARG A 289 20.74 30.83 -0.91
C ARG A 289 21.44 30.32 0.34
N ALA A 290 20.84 29.39 1.07
CA ALA A 290 21.47 28.82 2.26
C ALA A 290 22.68 27.94 1.88
N ALA A 291 22.60 27.19 0.78
CA ALA A 291 23.73 26.42 0.27
C ALA A 291 24.89 27.33 -0.20
N ALA A 292 24.58 28.47 -0.84
CA ALA A 292 25.58 29.47 -1.22
C ALA A 292 26.31 30.05 0.02
N LEU A 293 25.56 30.38 1.08
CA LEU A 293 26.14 30.86 2.35
C LEU A 293 27.03 29.80 3.01
N THR A 294 26.61 28.53 3.02
CA THR A 294 27.46 27.44 3.56
C THR A 294 28.75 27.26 2.76
N THR A 295 28.70 27.43 1.44
CA THR A 295 29.88 27.35 0.56
C THR A 295 30.84 28.51 0.83
N ALA A 296 30.33 29.73 1.02
CA ALA A 296 31.13 30.89 1.39
C ALA A 296 31.77 30.74 2.78
N ALA A 297 31.02 30.23 3.76
CA ALA A 297 31.55 29.96 5.10
C ALA A 297 32.68 28.90 5.08
N PHE A 298 32.51 27.83 4.28
CA PHE A 298 33.55 26.83 4.06
C PHE A 298 34.80 27.45 3.41
N ALA A 299 34.62 28.29 2.39
CA ALA A 299 35.74 28.97 1.74
C ALA A 299 36.55 29.82 2.74
N ALA A 300 35.87 30.60 3.59
CA ALA A 300 36.52 31.38 4.65
C ALA A 300 37.30 30.48 5.62
N GLN A 301 36.72 29.38 6.10
CA GLN A 301 37.41 28.43 6.98
C GLN A 301 38.65 27.80 6.33
N CYS A 302 38.58 27.48 5.04
CA CYS A 302 39.74 26.96 4.29
C CYS A 302 40.84 28.01 4.14
N VAL A 303 40.49 29.29 3.98
CA VAL A 303 41.45 30.41 3.94
C VAL A 303 42.10 30.60 5.31
N ASP A 304 41.33 30.60 6.39
CA ASP A 304 41.86 30.73 7.76
C ASP A 304 42.83 29.59 8.11
N ALA A 305 42.50 28.35 7.70
CA ALA A 305 43.37 27.20 7.88
C ALA A 305 44.69 27.32 7.10
N LEU A 306 44.62 27.82 5.86
CA LEU A 306 45.81 28.10 5.05
C LEU A 306 46.65 29.21 5.68
N ASP A 307 46.01 30.27 6.15
CA ASP A 307 46.64 31.43 6.74
C ASP A 307 47.45 31.05 7.98
N ALA A 308 46.84 30.29 8.89
CA ALA A 308 47.53 29.75 10.07
C ALA A 308 48.69 28.82 9.71
N TYR A 309 48.54 27.99 8.69
CA TYR A 309 49.61 27.10 8.20
C TYR A 309 50.78 27.88 7.61
N VAL A 310 50.50 28.84 6.74
CA VAL A 310 51.50 29.68 6.08
C VAL A 310 52.25 30.53 7.11
N ASP A 311 51.56 31.12 8.08
CA ASP A 311 52.20 31.88 9.16
C ASP A 311 53.20 31.02 9.97
N ALA A 312 52.80 29.80 10.36
CA ALA A 312 53.67 28.86 11.04
C ALA A 312 54.87 28.42 10.18
N ALA A 313 54.63 28.11 8.90
CA ALA A 313 55.63 27.67 7.95
C ALA A 313 56.66 28.76 7.64
N LEU A 314 56.20 30.00 7.40
CA LEU A 314 57.05 31.17 7.16
C LEU A 314 57.86 31.53 8.41
N GLY A 315 57.25 31.49 9.60
CA GLY A 315 57.95 31.71 10.85
C GLY A 315 59.03 30.65 11.13
N ALA A 316 58.80 29.39 10.75
CA ALA A 316 59.82 28.34 10.82
C ALA A 316 60.95 28.56 9.79
N LEU A 317 60.61 28.97 8.58
CA LEU A 317 61.55 29.23 7.48
C LEU A 317 62.50 30.39 7.84
N VAL A 318 61.97 31.51 8.32
CA VAL A 318 62.76 32.69 8.72
C VAL A 318 63.65 32.39 9.93
N ARG A 319 63.18 31.57 10.89
CA ARG A 319 63.98 31.18 12.07
C ARG A 319 65.12 30.21 11.75
N ARG A 320 64.92 29.30 10.80
CA ARG A 320 65.89 28.26 10.42
C ARG A 320 66.88 28.71 9.34
N SER A 321 66.64 29.86 8.72
CA SER A 321 67.47 30.36 7.61
C SER A 321 68.92 30.58 8.04
N ARG A 322 69.84 29.90 7.34
CA ARG A 322 71.30 30.15 7.36
C ARG A 322 71.81 30.68 6.02
N ALA A 323 71.07 30.43 4.94
CA ALA A 323 71.35 30.89 3.57
C ALA A 323 70.18 31.75 3.09
N TRP A 324 70.40 33.08 3.04
CA TRP A 324 69.37 34.06 2.73
C TRP A 324 68.84 33.94 1.31
N GLU A 325 69.70 33.59 0.34
CA GLU A 325 69.32 33.40 -1.07
C GLU A 325 68.34 32.23 -1.27
N ASP A 326 68.58 31.09 -0.64
CA ASP A 326 67.70 29.92 -0.72
C ASP A 326 66.34 30.19 -0.08
N THR A 327 66.36 30.94 1.03
CA THR A 327 65.16 31.33 1.77
C THR A 327 64.35 32.35 0.97
N GLY A 328 65.00 33.31 0.32
CA GLY A 328 64.37 34.26 -0.60
C GLY A 328 63.76 33.59 -1.82
N ARG A 329 64.46 32.60 -2.42
CA ARG A 329 63.91 31.79 -3.52
C ARG A 329 62.67 31.01 -3.09
N MET A 330 62.69 30.41 -1.90
CA MET A 330 61.53 29.69 -1.36
C MET A 330 60.34 30.64 -1.10
N LEU A 331 60.57 31.82 -0.52
CA LEU A 331 59.53 32.83 -0.32
C LEU A 331 58.91 33.31 -1.64
N GLY A 332 59.74 33.54 -2.67
CA GLY A 332 59.28 33.88 -4.00
C GLY A 332 58.41 32.78 -4.63
N ALA A 333 58.80 31.51 -4.44
CA ALA A 333 58.02 30.37 -4.89
C ALA A 333 56.67 30.24 -4.16
N VAL A 334 56.65 30.46 -2.83
CA VAL A 334 55.42 30.50 -2.03
C VAL A 334 54.51 31.64 -2.50
N HIS A 335 55.04 32.85 -2.68
CA HIS A 335 54.27 33.99 -3.17
C HIS A 335 53.65 33.72 -4.56
N ALA A 336 54.43 33.20 -5.50
CA ALA A 336 53.94 32.86 -6.84
C ALA A 336 52.81 31.81 -6.80
N ARG A 337 52.93 30.79 -5.94
CA ARG A 337 51.88 29.77 -5.76
C ARG A 337 50.62 30.34 -5.13
N MET A 338 50.76 31.23 -4.15
CA MET A 338 49.63 31.94 -3.52
C MET A 338 48.94 32.90 -4.49
N ALA A 339 49.68 33.60 -5.35
CA ALA A 339 49.11 34.43 -6.41
C ALA A 339 48.32 33.59 -7.43
N ALA A 340 48.87 32.45 -7.85
CA ALA A 340 48.16 31.51 -8.73
C ALA A 340 46.91 30.93 -8.07
N ALA A 341 46.96 30.63 -6.77
CA ALA A 341 45.81 30.17 -6.01
C ALA A 341 44.73 31.25 -5.86
N ALA A 342 45.12 32.52 -5.67
CA ALA A 342 44.19 33.65 -5.58
C ALA A 342 43.49 33.91 -6.91
N ALA A 343 44.23 33.87 -8.02
CA ALA A 343 43.64 34.01 -9.35
C ALA A 343 42.63 32.90 -9.67
N ALA A 344 42.92 31.66 -9.29
CA ALA A 344 41.99 30.54 -9.43
C ALA A 344 40.81 30.62 -8.45
N GLY A 345 41.02 31.16 -7.24
CA GLY A 345 40.02 31.32 -6.20
C GLY A 345 39.01 32.44 -6.48
N ALA A 346 39.41 33.49 -7.19
CA ALA A 346 38.56 34.62 -7.54
C ALA A 346 37.30 34.20 -8.31
N ALA A 347 37.41 33.21 -9.21
CA ALA A 347 36.28 32.64 -9.94
C ALA A 347 35.25 31.93 -9.04
N HIS A 348 35.63 31.58 -7.81
CA HIS A 348 34.83 30.84 -6.84
C HIS A 348 34.51 31.69 -5.59
N GLY A 349 34.78 33.00 -5.63
CA GLY A 349 34.54 33.91 -4.51
C GLY A 349 35.51 33.78 -3.33
N VAL A 350 36.67 33.15 -3.52
CA VAL A 350 37.69 32.96 -2.48
C VAL A 350 38.72 34.10 -2.52
N ALA A 351 38.74 34.94 -1.49
CA ALA A 351 39.70 36.04 -1.36
C ALA A 351 40.92 35.61 -0.51
N LEU A 352 42.13 35.82 -1.03
CA LEU A 352 43.41 35.45 -0.38
C LEU A 352 44.30 36.68 -0.06
N GLU A 353 43.74 37.88 -0.09
CA GLU A 353 44.49 39.14 0.08
C GLU A 353 45.25 39.19 1.43
N GLY A 354 44.63 38.71 2.51
CA GLY A 354 45.26 38.65 3.83
C GLY A 354 46.49 37.72 3.87
N VAL A 355 46.41 36.56 3.23
CA VAL A 355 47.53 35.59 3.19
C VAL A 355 48.68 36.12 2.34
N GLN A 356 48.39 36.85 1.26
CA GLN A 356 49.41 37.49 0.42
C GLN A 356 50.17 38.59 1.18
N ALA A 357 49.47 39.37 2.01
CA ALA A 357 50.10 40.38 2.87
C ALA A 357 51.10 39.76 3.86
N ARG A 358 50.76 38.62 4.49
CA ARG A 358 51.68 37.91 5.40
C ARG A 358 52.96 37.42 4.72
N VAL A 359 52.89 37.01 3.46
CA VAL A 359 54.08 36.62 2.69
C VAL A 359 54.99 37.84 2.48
N ALA A 360 54.42 39.02 2.24
CA ALA A 360 55.17 40.27 2.14
C ALA A 360 55.81 40.66 3.49
N ASP A 361 55.09 40.50 4.60
CA ASP A 361 55.61 40.76 5.94
C ASP A 361 56.77 39.80 6.30
N ALA A 362 56.65 38.52 5.95
CA ALA A 362 57.71 37.54 6.14
C ALA A 362 58.94 37.84 5.28
N ALA A 363 58.75 38.34 4.05
CA ALA A 363 59.85 38.81 3.20
C ALA A 363 60.54 40.03 3.81
N LEU A 364 59.79 41.01 4.33
CA LEU A 364 60.33 42.18 5.03
C LEU A 364 61.12 41.77 6.29
N ALA A 365 60.60 40.82 7.07
CA ALA A 365 61.29 40.28 8.24
C ALA A 365 62.60 39.57 7.87
N LEU A 366 62.61 38.79 6.78
CA LEU A 366 63.82 38.16 6.25
C LEU A 366 64.86 39.21 5.84
N TRP A 367 64.45 40.22 5.07
CA TRP A 367 65.31 41.33 4.63
C TRP A 367 65.90 42.09 5.81
N THR A 368 65.09 42.41 6.82
CA THR A 368 65.54 43.11 8.04
C THR A 368 66.57 42.30 8.80
N ARG A 369 66.40 40.97 8.87
CA ARG A 369 67.32 40.07 9.56
C ARG A 369 68.63 39.87 8.77
N ALA A 370 68.54 39.77 7.44
CA ALA A 370 69.71 39.71 6.57
C ALA A 370 70.55 40.99 6.64
N LEU A 371 69.91 42.17 6.61
CA LEU A 371 70.59 43.45 6.76
C LEU A 371 71.27 43.60 8.12
N ARG A 372 70.64 43.14 9.21
CA ARG A 372 71.27 43.09 10.54
C ARG A 372 72.48 42.16 10.56
N ALA A 373 72.38 40.97 9.98
CA ALA A 373 73.51 40.04 9.92
C ALA A 373 74.71 40.62 9.14
N VAL A 374 74.46 41.26 7.99
CA VAL A 374 75.52 41.94 7.21
C VAL A 374 76.08 43.13 7.98
N TYR A 375 75.25 43.90 8.68
CA TYR A 375 75.71 45.01 9.52
C TYR A 375 76.60 44.52 10.68
N ASP A 376 76.19 43.45 11.38
CA ASP A 376 76.95 42.85 12.48
C ASP A 376 78.28 42.23 12.00
N GLU A 377 78.31 41.66 10.80
CA GLU A 377 79.55 41.18 10.16
C GLU A 377 80.47 42.33 9.71
N ALA A 378 79.90 43.43 9.20
CA ALA A 378 80.66 44.58 8.71
C ALA A 378 81.20 45.49 9.82
N VAL A 379 80.51 45.58 10.96
CA VAL A 379 80.88 46.47 12.08
C VAL A 379 81.72 45.73 13.14
N GLY A 380 81.72 44.40 13.16
CA GLY A 380 82.43 43.61 14.17
C GLY A 380 81.84 43.81 15.58
N PRO A 381 82.07 42.89 16.54
CA PRO A 381 81.67 43.15 17.91
C PRO A 381 82.35 44.45 18.38
N PRO A 382 81.67 45.35 19.11
CA PRO A 382 82.34 46.49 19.68
C PRO A 382 83.50 45.95 20.52
N GLU A 383 84.73 46.22 20.08
CA GLU A 383 85.91 45.98 20.88
C GLU A 383 85.59 46.53 22.26
N ARG A 384 85.68 45.65 23.27
CA ARG A 384 85.76 46.07 24.66
C ARG A 384 86.95 47.01 24.72
N ALA A 385 86.69 48.31 24.62
CA ALA A 385 87.64 49.36 24.87
C ALA A 385 87.99 49.30 26.36
N ALA A 386 88.92 48.41 26.70
CA ALA A 386 89.71 48.53 27.89
C ALA A 386 90.60 49.75 27.72
N GLY A 387 90.30 50.80 28.48
CA GLY A 387 91.29 51.78 28.91
C GLY A 387 91.50 52.99 28.00
N ALA A 388 90.64 54.01 28.15
CA ALA A 388 91.12 55.38 28.32
C ALA A 388 90.02 56.22 28.96
N ALA A 389 90.29 56.67 30.18
CA ALA A 389 89.48 57.60 30.93
C ALA A 389 89.34 58.92 30.17
N TRP A 390 88.12 59.29 29.79
CA TRP A 390 87.68 60.68 29.69
C TRP A 390 86.33 60.78 30.37
N GLY A 391 86.29 61.61 31.42
CA GLY A 391 85.16 61.74 32.30
C GLY A 391 84.08 62.66 31.75
N GLY A 392 82.87 62.48 32.28
CA GLY A 392 81.86 63.53 32.40
C GLY A 392 81.08 63.84 31.12
N GLY A 393 79.83 63.40 31.07
CA GLY A 393 78.86 63.94 30.12
C GLY A 393 77.74 62.99 29.67
N GLY A 394 77.33 62.03 30.50
CA GLY A 394 76.17 61.18 30.21
C GLY A 394 74.98 61.58 31.07
N ALA A 395 74.10 62.48 30.59
CA ALA A 395 72.75 62.63 31.15
C ALA A 395 71.75 63.50 30.34
N GLU A 396 72.08 64.13 29.20
CA GLU A 396 71.18 65.17 28.63
C GLU A 396 70.44 64.85 27.32
N TRP A 397 70.65 63.69 26.69
CA TRP A 397 70.00 63.37 25.41
C TRP A 397 68.84 62.37 25.50
N ALA A 398 68.64 61.75 26.68
CA ALA A 398 67.55 60.79 26.89
C ALA A 398 66.21 61.41 27.35
N ALA A 399 66.17 62.71 27.67
CA ALA A 399 64.95 63.39 28.13
C ALA A 399 64.14 64.08 27.01
N ALA A 400 64.67 64.19 25.79
CA ALA A 400 64.03 64.95 24.70
C ALA A 400 63.10 64.12 23.78
N LEU A 401 63.05 62.78 23.91
CA LEU A 401 62.24 61.91 23.05
C LEU A 401 60.97 61.34 23.69
N CYS A 402 60.70 61.67 24.97
CA CYS A 402 59.45 61.29 25.65
C CYS A 402 58.42 62.42 25.79
N ALA A 403 58.66 63.58 25.17
CA ALA A 403 57.76 64.75 25.22
C ALA A 403 57.13 65.09 23.84
N GLY A 404 56.88 64.07 23.01
CA GLY A 404 56.29 64.21 21.68
C GLY A 404 55.08 63.29 21.47
N GLY A 405 54.19 63.21 22.46
CA GLY A 405 52.90 62.54 22.36
C GLY A 405 51.80 63.45 22.88
N GLY A 406 51.00 64.02 21.98
CA GLY A 406 49.82 64.81 22.34
C GLY A 406 49.44 65.89 21.34
N ALA A 407 48.80 65.48 20.24
CA ALA A 407 47.64 66.14 19.63
C ALA A 407 47.05 65.21 18.58
#